data_AF-A0A1B7MKU7-F1
#
_entry.id   AF-A0A1B7MKU7-F1
#
_cell.length_a   1.000
_cell.length_b   1.000
_cell.length_c   1.000
_cell.angle_alpha   90.00
_cell.angle_beta   90.00
_cell.angle_gamma   90.00
#
_symmetry.space_group_name_H-M   'P 1'
#
loop_
_entity.id
_entity.type
_entity.pdbx_description
1 polymer ?
#
loop_
_entity_poly.entity_id
_entity_poly.type
_entity_poly.pdbx_seq_one_letter_code
_entity_poly.pdbx_strand_id
1 'polypeptide(L)' 'LYPTTDEIFRICPRFRILVIGKTGVGKSSIINHAFGVQKAFASNEQPGKADINTEHISPQNDKFVLHDSQ' A
#
# COMPACT_ATOMS: atom_id res chain seq x y z
N LEU A 1 -14.59 15.64 -23.03
CA LEU A 1 -14.75 15.65 -21.55
C LEU A 1 -13.43 15.22 -20.96
N TYR A 2 -12.81 16.06 -20.14
CA TYR A 2 -11.66 15.61 -19.35
C TYR A 2 -12.16 14.69 -18.23
N PRO A 3 -11.61 13.47 -18.08
CA PRO A 3 -11.94 12.62 -16.95
C PRO A 3 -11.68 13.36 -15.64
N THR A 4 -12.64 13.33 -14.72
CA THR A 4 -12.47 13.93 -13.38
C THR A 4 -11.25 13.34 -12.65
N THR A 5 -10.91 12.08 -12.92
CA THR A 5 -9.70 11.43 -12.40
C THR A 5 -8.42 12.17 -12.79
N ASP A 6 -8.35 12.75 -13.99
CA ASP A 6 -7.15 13.45 -14.44
C ASP A 6 -6.95 14.77 -13.70
N GLU A 7 -8.04 15.49 -13.39
CA GLU A 7 -7.98 16.67 -12.53
C GLU A 7 -7.57 16.32 -11.10
N ILE A 8 -8.11 15.22 -10.56
CA ILE A 8 -7.73 14.73 -9.23
C ILE A 8 -6.24 14.39 -9.21
N PHE A 9 -5.72 13.68 -10.23
CA PHE A 9 -4.29 13.35 -10.31
C PHE A 9 -3.40 14.57 -10.52
N ARG A 10 -3.91 15.67 -11.11
CA ARG A 10 -3.18 16.94 -11.19
C ARG A 10 -3.02 17.59 -9.82
N ILE A 11 -4.07 17.55 -8.99
CA ILE A 11 -4.09 18.15 -7.65
C ILE A 11 -3.33 17.26 -6.64
N CYS A 12 -3.48 15.95 -6.76
CA CYS A 12 -2.87 14.94 -5.91
C CYS A 12 -2.14 13.90 -6.78
N PRO A 13 -0.86 14.14 -7.11
CA PRO A 13 -0.08 13.23 -7.96
C PRO A 13 0.12 11.85 -7.35
N ARG A 14 0.14 11.78 -6.01
CA ARG A 14 0.26 10.53 -5.25
C ARG A 14 -0.62 10.54 -4.01
N PHE A 15 -1.38 9.46 -3.83
CA PHE A 15 -2.19 9.17 -2.65
C PHE A 15 -1.39 8.32 -1.68
N ARG A 16 -1.30 8.78 -0.43
CA ARG A 16 -0.75 7.99 0.67
C ARG A 16 -1.87 7.32 1.44
N ILE A 17 -1.80 6.00 1.55
CA ILE A 17 -2.80 5.16 2.22
C ILE A 17 -2.13 4.50 3.41
N LEU A 18 -2.65 4.74 4.61
CA LEU A 18 -2.24 4.04 5.82
C LEU A 18 -3.20 2.87 6.06
N VAL A 19 -2.67 1.66 6.12
CA VAL A 19 -3.42 0.45 6.45
C VAL A 19 -3.28 0.19 7.94
N ILE A 20 -4.42 0.17 8.66
CA ILE A 20 -4.47 -0.03 10.11
C ILE A 20 -5.29 -1.26 10.47
N GLY A 21 -4.93 -1.92 11.56
CA GLY A 21 -5.64 -3.09 12.07
C GLY A 21 -4.79 -3.89 13.05
N LYS A 22 -5.44 -4.77 13.82
CA LYS A 22 -4.76 -5.65 14.79
C LYS A 22 -3.69 -6.52 14.11
N THR A 23 -2.68 -6.95 14.85
CA THR A 23 -1.69 -7.91 14.35
C THR A 23 -2.39 -9.22 13.91
N GLY A 24 -1.93 -9.82 12.81
CA GLY A 24 -2.47 -11.09 12.30
C GLY A 24 -3.76 -10.99 11.48
N VAL A 25 -4.38 -9.81 11.33
CA VAL A 25 -5.62 -9.65 10.54
C VAL A 25 -5.43 -9.70 9.01
N GLY A 26 -4.19 -9.84 8.54
CA GLY A 26 -3.88 -9.95 7.11
C GLY A 26 -3.55 -8.65 6.38
N LYS A 27 -3.16 -7.58 7.09
CA LYS A 27 -2.77 -6.28 6.48
C LYS A 27 -1.71 -6.42 5.39
N SER A 28 -0.64 -7.15 5.67
CA SER A 28 0.42 -7.35 4.68
C SER A 28 -0.05 -8.20 3.49
N SER A 29 -1.02 -9.11 3.71
CA SER A 29 -1.61 -9.90 2.62
C SER A 29 -2.43 -9.03 1.66
N ILE A 30 -3.27 -8.11 2.19
CA ILE A 30 -4.04 -7.20 1.33
C ILE A 30 -3.13 -6.20 0.60
N ILE A 31 -2.08 -5.68 1.26
CA ILE A 31 -1.09 -4.81 0.61
C ILE A 31 -0.42 -5.54 -0.57
N ASN A 32 0.03 -6.78 -0.37
CA ASN A 32 0.72 -7.55 -1.42
C ASN A 32 -0.21 -7.89 -2.60
N HIS A 33 -1.41 -8.41 -2.33
CA HIS A 33 -2.30 -8.92 -3.37
C HIS A 33 -3.12 -7.83 -4.06
N ALA A 34 -3.71 -6.90 -3.29
CA ALA A 34 -4.61 -5.90 -3.86
C ALA A 34 -3.85 -4.75 -4.55
N PHE A 35 -2.65 -4.42 -4.06
CA PHE A 35 -1.85 -3.33 -4.61
C PHE A 35 -0.66 -3.80 -5.46
N GLY A 36 -0.47 -5.12 -5.63
CA GLY A 36 0.57 -5.66 -6.50
C GLY A 36 1.99 -5.35 -6.03
N VAL A 37 2.16 -5.02 -4.75
CA VAL A 37 3.45 -4.67 -4.16
C VAL A 37 4.17 -5.98 -3.87
N GLN A 38 4.78 -6.62 -4.88
CA GLN A 38 5.56 -7.87 -4.71
C GLN A 38 6.90 -7.62 -3.98
N LYS A 39 6.82 -7.05 -2.78
CA LYS A 39 7.91 -6.95 -1.80
C LYS A 39 7.33 -7.26 -0.42
N ALA A 40 7.08 -8.53 -0.13
CA ALA A 40 7.19 -9.00 1.24
C ALA A 40 7.25 -10.53 1.25
N PHE A 41 8.40 -11.00 1.71
CA PHE A 41 8.61 -12.29 2.32
C PHE A 41 7.52 -12.54 3.38
N ALA A 42 6.39 -13.13 2.99
CA ALA A 42 5.54 -13.85 3.91
C ALA A 42 6.20 -15.21 4.22
N SER A 43 7.46 -15.20 4.64
CA SER A 43 8.16 -16.41 5.05
C SER A 43 8.22 -16.42 6.58
N ASN A 44 7.62 -17.47 7.15
CA ASN A 44 7.92 -18.06 8.48
C ASN A 44 6.90 -17.84 9.61
N GLU A 45 5.59 -17.77 9.34
CA GLU A 45 4.54 -17.84 10.39
C GLU A 45 4.63 -16.77 11.50
N GLN A 46 5.52 -15.79 11.35
CA GLN A 46 5.74 -14.71 12.29
C GLN A 46 4.97 -13.45 11.85
N PRO A 47 4.57 -12.60 12.80
CA PRO A 47 4.05 -11.28 12.47
C PRO A 47 5.01 -10.54 11.55
N GLY A 48 4.51 -10.05 10.41
CA GLY A 48 5.28 -9.19 9.51
C GLY A 48 5.73 -7.94 10.24
N LYS A 49 6.97 -7.48 9.99
CA LYS A 49 7.46 -6.22 10.54
C LYS A 49 6.83 -5.07 9.75
N ALA A 50 5.83 -4.42 10.33
CA ALA A 50 5.23 -3.22 9.77
C ALA A 50 5.95 -1.96 10.28
N ASP A 51 6.06 -0.97 9.40
CA ASP A 51 6.65 0.32 9.69
C ASP A 51 5.93 1.38 8.86
N ILE A 52 5.35 2.36 9.55
CA ILE A 52 4.64 3.47 8.92
C ILE A 52 5.56 4.31 8.03
N ASN A 53 6.87 4.30 8.26
CA ASN A 53 7.84 5.02 7.45
C ASN A 53 8.26 4.24 6.19
N THR A 54 7.89 2.96 6.08
CA THR A 54 8.15 2.17 4.89
C THR A 54 7.10 2.45 3.82
N GLU A 55 7.54 2.95 2.66
CA GLU A 55 6.69 3.15 1.49
C GLU A 55 6.61 1.85 0.66
N HIS A 56 5.40 1.33 0.50
CA HIS A 56 5.07 0.24 -0.38
C HIS A 56 4.47 0.80 -1.67
N ILE A 57 5.23 0.72 -2.78
CA ILE A 57 4.84 1.28 -4.08
C ILE A 57 4.71 0.16 -5.11
N SER A 58 3.58 0.13 -5.79
CA SER A 58 3.31 -0.82 -6.88
C SER A 58 4.10 -0.45 -8.13
N PRO A 59 4.83 -1.40 -8.76
CA PRO A 59 5.43 -1.16 -10.09
C PRO A 59 4.39 -0.84 -11.17
N GLN A 60 3.14 -1.30 -11.00
CA GLN A 60 2.06 -1.10 -11.97
C GLN A 60 1.32 0.23 -11.76
N ASN A 61 1.43 0.84 -10.58
CA ASN A 61 0.74 2.09 -10.28
C ASN A 61 1.47 2.87 -9.17
N ASP A 62 2.28 3.86 -9.59
CA ASP A 62 3.05 4.70 -8.67
C ASP A 62 2.25 5.83 -8.00
N LYS A 63 0.96 5.96 -8.36
CA LYS A 63 0.05 6.95 -7.79
C LYS A 63 -0.40 6.57 -6.39
N PHE A 64 -0.27 5.31 -5.98
CA PHE A 64 -0.62 4.84 -4.64
C PHE A 64 0.63 4.44 -3.88
N VAL A 65 0.79 5.04 -2.70
CA VAL A 65 1.86 4.72 -1.76
C VAL A 65 1.20 4.17 -0.49
N LEU A 66 1.53 2.93 -0.13
CA LEU A 66 0.96 2.27 1.04
C LEU A 66 1.94 2.29 2.21
N HIS A 67 1.39 2.44 3.40
CA HIS A 67 2.09 2.34 4.67
C HIS A 67 1.36 1.30 5.55
N ASP A 68 2.09 0.42 6.22
CA ASP A 68 1.52 -0.59 7.13
C ASP A 68 1.73 -0.16 8.58
N SER A 69 0.67 -0.14 9.39
CA SER A 69 0.80 0.08 10.83
C SER A 69 1.30 -1.19 11.52
N GLN A 70 2.12 -1.06 12.58
CA GLN A 70 2.34 -2.19 13.49
C GLN A 70 1.01 -2.78 13.98
#